data_AF-A0A971NHQ1-F1
#
_entry.id   AF-A0A971NHQ1-F1
#
_cell.length_a   1.000
_cell.length_b   1.000
_cell.length_c   1.000
_cell.angle_alpha   90.00
_cell.angle_beta   90.00
_cell.angle_gamma   90.00
#
_symmetry.space_group_name_H-M   'P 1'
#
loop_
_entity.id
_entity.type
_entity.pdbx_description
1 polymer ?
#
loop_
_entity_poly.entity_id
_entity_poly.type
_entity_poly.pdbx_seq_one_letter_code
_entity_poly.pdbx_strand_id
1 'polypeptide(L)'
;MEKLEKIKYILEQALYFDSGSGKRAYSFNVKIHNLVLNEEEKKAAYQLIQNQDLNNSLWQELSGLMADFEKETGIKAYTVGRNRGHLILKSHGEDGIPVYTEAMLMELPDEQLDQVFEVLKRFRKLFEDMFLVFKKRMGSLQN
;
A
#
# COMPACT_ATOMS: atom_id res chain seq x y z
N MET A 1 0.30 -23.16 1.34
CA MET A 1 0.68 -22.52 0.07
C MET A 1 2.09 -22.97 -0.26
N GLU A 2 2.28 -23.54 -1.44
CA GLU A 2 3.57 -24.09 -1.88
C GLU A 2 4.58 -22.96 -2.19
N LYS A 3 5.88 -23.27 -2.18
CA LYS A 3 6.95 -22.29 -2.46
C LYS A 3 6.72 -21.52 -3.75
N LEU A 4 6.39 -22.22 -4.84
CA LEU A 4 6.16 -21.60 -6.15
C LEU A 4 4.95 -20.66 -6.16
N GLU A 5 3.89 -20.97 -5.42
CA GLU A 5 2.71 -20.11 -5.30
C GLU A 5 3.05 -18.81 -4.55
N LYS A 6 3.87 -18.89 -3.49
CA LYS A 6 4.37 -17.71 -2.76
C LYS A 6 5.23 -16.83 -3.66
N ILE A 7 6.17 -17.43 -4.40
CA ILE A 7 7.03 -16.71 -5.36
C ILE A 7 6.19 -16.00 -6.41
N LYS A 8 5.23 -16.72 -7.03
CA LYS A 8 4.32 -16.15 -8.00
C LYS A 8 3.56 -14.95 -7.43
N TYR A 9 3.00 -15.10 -6.23
CA TYR A 9 2.31 -13.99 -5.55
C TYR A 9 3.21 -12.76 -5.37
N ILE A 10 4.46 -12.96 -4.95
CA ILE A 10 5.42 -11.87 -4.73
C ILE A 10 5.76 -11.14 -6.03
N LEU A 11 5.99 -11.89 -7.12
CA LEU A 11 6.36 -11.33 -8.43
C LEU A 11 5.21 -10.57 -9.10
N GLU A 12 3.96 -10.95 -8.83
CA GLU A 12 2.76 -10.29 -9.36
C GLU A 12 2.42 -8.96 -8.64
N GLN A 13 3.09 -8.64 -7.53
CA GLN A 13 2.84 -7.37 -6.83
C GLN A 13 3.29 -6.18 -7.69
N ALA A 14 2.45 -5.14 -7.73
CA ALA A 14 2.78 -3.92 -8.44
C ALA A 14 3.95 -3.19 -7.77
N LEU A 15 4.80 -2.56 -8.60
CA LEU A 15 6.01 -1.87 -8.16
C LEU A 15 5.96 -0.38 -8.50
N TYR A 16 6.48 0.43 -7.58
CA TYR A 16 6.78 1.84 -7.81
C TYR A 16 8.28 2.00 -8.08
N PHE A 17 8.62 2.71 -9.15
CA PHE A 17 10.00 3.06 -9.49
C PHE A 17 10.25 4.53 -9.12
N ASP A 18 11.19 4.76 -8.21
CA ASP A 18 11.67 6.09 -7.87
C ASP A 18 12.85 6.46 -8.79
N SER A 19 12.61 7.38 -9.73
CA SER A 19 13.63 7.81 -10.68
C SER A 19 14.76 8.61 -10.01
N GLY A 20 14.53 9.23 -8.86
CA GLY A 20 15.56 10.00 -8.16
C GLY A 20 16.61 9.11 -7.51
N SER A 21 16.18 7.95 -6.99
CA SER A 21 17.08 6.99 -6.33
C SER A 21 17.41 5.74 -7.17
N GLY A 22 16.72 5.54 -8.30
CA GLY A 22 16.85 4.36 -9.16
C GLY A 22 16.27 3.08 -8.53
N LYS A 23 15.54 3.20 -7.43
CA LYS A 23 15.08 2.07 -6.61
C LYS A 23 13.63 1.71 -6.89
N ARG A 24 13.28 0.46 -6.54
CA ARG A 24 11.91 -0.06 -6.63
C ARG A 24 11.37 -0.37 -5.23
N ALA A 25 10.05 -0.28 -5.10
CA ALA A 25 9.31 -0.66 -3.90
C ALA A 25 7.98 -1.31 -4.29
N TYR A 26 7.50 -2.25 -3.49
CA TYR A 26 6.13 -2.76 -3.61
C TYR A 26 5.13 -1.63 -3.38
N SER A 27 4.07 -1.60 -4.18
CA SER A 27 3.18 -0.44 -4.23
C SER A 27 1.73 -0.76 -4.55
N PHE A 28 0.84 0.09 -4.03
CA PHE A 28 -0.53 0.22 -4.50
C PHE A 28 -0.78 1.65 -4.97
N ASN A 29 -1.46 1.79 -6.12
CA ASN A 29 -1.87 3.10 -6.63
C ASN A 29 -3.13 3.55 -5.90
N VAL A 30 -3.03 4.67 -5.18
CA VAL A 30 -4.11 5.22 -4.36
C VAL A 30 -4.71 6.50 -4.97
N LYS A 31 -4.40 6.81 -6.24
CA LYS A 31 -5.03 7.94 -6.93
C LYS A 31 -6.50 7.61 -7.21
N ILE A 32 -7.39 8.56 -6.91
CA ILE A 32 -8.85 8.43 -7.06
C ILE A 32 -9.26 7.83 -8.42
N HIS A 33 -8.64 8.26 -9.53
CA HIS A 33 -8.98 7.77 -10.87
C HIS A 33 -8.58 6.31 -11.15
N ASN A 34 -7.69 5.72 -10.35
CA ASN A 34 -7.30 4.31 -10.45
C ASN A 34 -8.00 3.43 -9.41
N LEU A 35 -8.80 4.04 -8.51
CA LEU A 35 -9.62 3.30 -7.57
C LEU A 35 -10.91 2.83 -8.25
N VAL A 36 -11.41 1.68 -7.80
CA VAL A 36 -12.68 1.10 -8.29
C VAL A 36 -13.85 1.88 -7.69
N LEU A 37 -14.08 3.06 -8.24
CA LEU A 37 -15.12 4.01 -7.84
C LEU A 37 -16.02 4.34 -9.03
N ASN A 38 -17.33 4.44 -8.79
CA ASN A 38 -18.26 4.98 -9.78
C ASN A 38 -18.13 6.53 -9.87
N GLU A 39 -18.83 7.17 -10.81
CA GLU A 39 -18.71 8.62 -11.02
C GLU A 39 -19.19 9.47 -9.84
N GLU A 40 -20.18 9.03 -9.09
CA GLU A 40 -20.66 9.73 -7.89
C GLU A 40 -19.64 9.61 -6.74
N GLU A 41 -19.10 8.41 -6.54
CA GLU A 41 -18.03 8.15 -5.58
C GLU A 41 -16.77 8.95 -5.92
N LYS A 42 -16.40 9.08 -7.21
CA LYS A 42 -15.28 9.94 -7.61
C LYS A 42 -15.53 11.41 -7.26
N LYS A 43 -16.75 11.92 -7.46
CA LYS A 43 -17.10 13.30 -7.08
C LYS A 43 -16.99 13.50 -5.57
N ALA A 44 -17.55 12.58 -4.79
CA ALA A 44 -17.45 12.61 -3.32
C ALA A 44 -16.00 12.50 -2.85
N ALA A 45 -15.18 11.64 -3.49
CA ALA A 45 -13.75 11.51 -3.24
C ALA A 45 -13.02 12.84 -3.42
N TYR A 46 -13.28 13.56 -4.53
CA TYR A 46 -12.68 14.85 -4.78
C TYR A 46 -13.12 15.91 -3.77
N GLN A 47 -14.41 15.95 -3.41
CA GLN A 47 -14.91 16.85 -2.35
C GLN A 47 -14.23 16.59 -1.00
N LEU A 48 -14.10 15.31 -0.63
CA LEU A 48 -13.46 14.87 0.61
C LEU A 48 -12.00 15.37 0.70
N ILE A 49 -11.22 15.22 -0.37
CA ILE A 49 -9.80 15.63 -0.37
C ILE A 49 -9.60 17.14 -0.57
N GLN A 50 -10.57 17.84 -1.15
CA GLN A 50 -10.53 19.31 -1.33
C GLN A 50 -10.88 20.07 -0.06
N ASN A 51 -11.74 19.50 0.79
CA ASN A 51 -12.02 20.05 2.11
C ASN A 51 -10.88 19.71 3.08
N GLN A 52 -10.20 20.74 3.59
CA GLN A 52 -9.00 20.55 4.41
C GLN A 52 -9.27 19.79 5.72
N ASP A 53 -10.36 20.08 6.42
CA ASP A 53 -10.67 19.44 7.71
C ASP A 53 -11.03 17.97 7.52
N LEU A 54 -11.83 17.66 6.50
CA LEU A 54 -12.18 16.30 6.16
C LEU A 54 -10.97 15.50 5.68
N ASN A 55 -10.14 16.10 4.83
CA ASN A 55 -8.91 15.48 4.37
C ASN A 55 -7.93 15.22 5.53
N ASN A 56 -7.79 16.16 6.46
CA ASN A 56 -6.96 15.97 7.67
C ASN A 56 -7.48 14.82 8.53
N SER A 57 -8.80 14.76 8.78
CA SER A 57 -9.41 13.68 9.55
C SER A 57 -9.24 12.32 8.88
N LEU A 58 -9.41 12.25 7.56
CA LEU A 58 -9.12 11.05 6.76
C LEU A 58 -7.66 10.63 6.94
N TRP A 59 -6.71 11.54 6.73
CA TRP A 59 -5.29 11.21 6.83
C TRP A 59 -4.86 10.81 8.24
N GLN A 60 -5.50 11.32 9.28
CA GLN A 60 -5.27 10.88 10.65
C GLN A 60 -5.63 9.41 10.83
N GLU A 61 -6.80 8.97 10.34
CA GLU A 61 -7.20 7.56 10.40
C GLU A 61 -6.29 6.66 9.56
N LEU A 62 -6.00 7.08 8.33
CA LEU A 62 -5.10 6.34 7.44
C LEU A 62 -3.69 6.21 8.03
N SER A 63 -3.20 7.24 8.72
CA SER A 63 -1.90 7.20 9.41
C SER A 63 -1.91 6.22 10.57
N GLY A 64 -3.04 6.08 11.29
CA GLY A 64 -3.23 5.04 12.31
C GLY A 64 -3.06 3.64 11.73
N LEU A 65 -3.72 3.35 10.59
CA LEU A 65 -3.59 2.06 9.91
C LEU A 65 -2.15 1.74 9.48
N MET A 66 -1.42 2.73 8.96
CA MET A 66 -0.02 2.56 8.60
C MET A 66 0.88 2.32 9.81
N ALA A 67 0.59 2.98 10.95
CA ALA A 67 1.33 2.77 12.20
C ALA A 67 1.07 1.38 12.80
N ASP A 68 -0.18 0.90 12.75
CA ASP A 68 -0.54 -0.46 13.18
C ASP A 68 0.16 -1.50 12.30
N PHE A 69 0.20 -1.29 10.98
CA PHE A 69 0.95 -2.13 10.06
C PHE A 69 2.45 -2.20 10.40
N GLU A 70 3.08 -1.04 10.66
CA GLU A 70 4.50 -0.97 11.03
C GLU A 70 4.76 -1.70 12.35
N LYS A 71 3.87 -1.57 13.34
CA LYS A 71 3.96 -2.29 14.61
C LYS A 71 3.83 -3.80 14.45
N GLU A 72 2.94 -4.25 13.57
CA GLU A 72 2.69 -5.68 13.32
C GLU A 72 3.80 -6.35 12.51
N THR A 73 4.37 -5.64 11.54
CA THR A 73 5.28 -6.24 10.55
C THR A 73 6.74 -5.83 10.73
N GLY A 74 7.01 -4.76 11.47
CA GLY A 74 8.32 -4.11 11.54
C GLY A 74 8.70 -3.34 10.26
N ILE A 75 7.81 -3.28 9.26
CA ILE A 75 8.07 -2.64 7.96
C ILE A 75 7.24 -1.38 7.84
N LYS A 76 7.89 -0.29 7.43
CA LYS A 76 7.20 0.99 7.26
C LYS A 76 6.47 1.07 5.93
N ALA A 77 5.19 1.45 5.98
CA ALA A 77 4.40 1.85 4.81
C ALA A 77 4.20 3.37 4.79
N TYR A 78 4.27 3.99 3.61
CA TYR A 78 4.06 5.44 3.48
C TYR A 78 3.65 5.82 2.06
N THR A 79 3.14 7.04 1.89
CA THR A 79 2.69 7.53 0.57
C THR A 79 3.74 8.39 -0.13
N VAL A 80 3.89 8.20 -1.44
CA VAL A 80 4.88 8.89 -2.29
C VAL A 80 4.30 9.29 -3.66
N GLY A 81 5.14 9.95 -4.45
CA GLY A 81 4.82 10.43 -5.79
C GLY A 81 4.03 11.74 -5.77
N ARG A 82 3.72 12.25 -6.97
CA ARG A 82 2.93 13.47 -7.12
C ARG A 82 1.60 13.32 -6.40
N ASN A 83 1.32 14.25 -5.47
CA ASN A 83 0.12 14.27 -4.64
C ASN A 83 -0.09 12.98 -3.83
N ARG A 84 0.98 12.30 -3.39
CA ARG A 84 0.90 11.08 -2.55
C ARG A 84 0.11 9.94 -3.19
N GLY A 85 0.17 9.82 -4.52
CA GLY A 85 -0.66 8.89 -5.30
C GLY A 85 -0.28 7.41 -5.21
N HIS A 86 0.79 7.05 -4.51
CA HIS A 86 1.18 5.65 -4.30
C HIS A 86 1.39 5.39 -2.82
N LEU A 87 0.82 4.31 -2.31
CA LEU A 87 1.21 3.70 -1.05
C LEU A 87 2.34 2.72 -1.35
N ILE A 88 3.47 2.82 -0.66
CA ILE A 88 4.63 1.96 -0.87
C ILE A 88 5.15 1.39 0.45
N LEU A 89 5.80 0.23 0.38
CA LEU A 89 6.65 -0.27 1.47
C LEU A 89 8.04 0.34 1.38
N LYS A 90 8.65 0.64 2.52
CA LYS A 90 10.08 0.94 2.57
C LYS A 90 10.85 -0.26 2.03
N SER A 91 11.76 -0.03 1.10
CA SER A 91 12.49 -1.12 0.43
C SER A 91 13.95 -1.27 0.84
N HIS A 92 14.45 -0.37 1.70
CA HIS A 92 15.85 -0.35 2.13
C HIS A 92 15.99 0.18 3.57
N GLY A 93 17.02 -0.29 4.28
CA GLY A 93 17.24 0.00 5.71
C GLY A 93 16.82 -1.15 6.60
N GLU A 94 16.93 -0.98 7.92
CA GLU A 94 16.64 -2.02 8.93
C GLU A 94 15.17 -2.46 8.95
N ASP A 95 14.27 -1.60 8.50
CA ASP A 95 12.80 -1.72 8.43
C ASP A 95 12.28 -1.82 6.98
N GLY A 96 13.16 -2.19 6.04
CA GLY A 96 12.86 -2.24 4.61
C GLY A 96 12.73 -3.66 4.07
N ILE A 97 11.86 -3.83 3.06
CA ILE A 97 11.71 -5.07 2.29
C ILE A 97 12.16 -4.86 0.84
N PRO A 98 13.31 -5.43 0.41
CA PRO A 98 13.79 -5.22 -0.94
C PRO A 98 12.89 -5.91 -1.96
N VAL A 99 12.89 -5.40 -3.19
CA VAL A 99 12.21 -6.05 -4.32
C VAL A 99 13.12 -7.15 -4.84
N TYR A 100 12.69 -8.41 -4.68
CA TYR A 100 13.43 -9.57 -5.12
C TYR A 100 13.14 -9.91 -6.59
N THR A 101 14.14 -10.46 -7.29
CA THR A 101 13.95 -11.14 -8.57
C THR A 101 13.51 -12.58 -8.35
N GLU A 102 12.99 -13.23 -9.38
CA GLU A 102 12.62 -14.66 -9.32
C GLU A 102 13.78 -15.55 -8.87
N ALA A 103 14.98 -15.35 -9.44
CA ALA A 103 16.17 -16.09 -9.06
C ALA A 103 16.50 -15.93 -7.56
N MET A 104 16.43 -14.70 -7.04
CA MET A 104 16.66 -14.45 -5.62
C MET A 104 15.60 -15.14 -4.74
N LEU A 105 14.33 -15.08 -5.14
CA LEU A 105 13.23 -15.71 -4.39
C LEU A 105 13.34 -17.25 -4.36
N MET A 106 13.84 -17.86 -5.42
CA MET A 106 14.10 -19.31 -5.47
C MET A 106 15.19 -19.72 -4.47
N GLU A 107 16.19 -18.86 -4.27
CA GLU A 107 17.32 -19.09 -3.36
C GLU A 107 17.03 -18.73 -1.90
N LEU A 108 15.96 -17.99 -1.61
CA LEU A 108 15.59 -17.66 -0.23
C LEU A 108 15.28 -18.92 0.59
N PRO A 109 15.76 -18.97 1.86
CA PRO A 109 15.25 -19.92 2.83
C PRO A 109 13.74 -19.78 3.02
N ASP A 110 13.05 -20.90 3.24
CA ASP A 110 11.58 -20.92 3.31
C ASP A 110 11.04 -19.94 4.38
N GLU A 111 11.70 -19.82 5.53
CA GLU A 111 11.30 -18.87 6.58
C GLU A 111 11.34 -17.40 6.09
N GLN A 112 12.35 -17.03 5.30
CA GLN A 112 12.47 -15.67 4.77
C GLN A 112 11.46 -15.42 3.65
N LEU A 113 11.24 -16.42 2.80
CA LEU A 113 10.20 -16.36 1.77
C LEU A 113 8.81 -16.18 2.40
N ASP A 114 8.55 -16.88 3.50
CA ASP A 114 7.30 -16.81 4.24
C ASP A 114 7.11 -15.44 4.89
N GLN A 115 8.18 -14.87 5.46
CA GLN A 115 8.15 -13.52 5.98
C GLN A 115 7.82 -12.49 4.91
N VAL A 116 8.48 -12.54 3.74
CA VAL A 116 8.21 -11.63 2.61
C VAL A 116 6.76 -11.78 2.15
N PHE A 117 6.30 -13.01 1.99
CA PHE A 117 4.94 -13.31 1.58
C PHE A 117 3.89 -12.77 2.56
N GLU A 118 4.06 -13.01 3.86
CA GLU A 118 3.11 -12.53 4.87
C GLU A 118 3.10 -11.01 4.99
N VAL A 119 4.26 -10.34 4.89
CA VAL A 119 4.33 -8.87 4.84
C VAL A 119 3.54 -8.34 3.64
N LEU A 120 3.70 -8.93 2.45
CA LEU A 120 3.00 -8.48 1.25
C LEU A 120 1.50 -8.78 1.27
N LYS A 121 1.08 -9.89 1.90
CA LYS A 121 -0.34 -10.13 2.19
C LYS A 121 -0.90 -9.08 3.13
N ARG A 122 -0.18 -8.79 4.22
CA ARG A 122 -0.63 -7.79 5.18
C ARG A 122 -0.66 -6.39 4.57
N PHE A 123 0.27 -6.09 3.66
CA PHE A 123 0.31 -4.82 2.93
C PHE A 123 -0.90 -4.65 1.99
N ARG A 124 -1.30 -5.71 1.30
CA ARG A 124 -2.58 -5.73 0.55
C ARG A 124 -3.77 -5.43 1.46
N LYS A 125 -3.81 -6.08 2.63
CA LYS A 125 -4.89 -5.87 3.58
C LYS A 125 -4.91 -4.43 4.12
N LEU A 126 -3.75 -3.83 4.39
CA LEU A 126 -3.63 -2.40 4.72
C LEU A 126 -4.27 -1.53 3.64
N PHE A 127 -3.94 -1.75 2.37
CA PHE A 127 -4.56 -1.00 1.27
C PHE A 127 -6.09 -1.15 1.24
N GLU A 128 -6.59 -2.37 1.43
CA GLU A 128 -8.05 -2.63 1.50
C GLU A 128 -8.70 -1.89 2.68
N ASP A 129 -8.09 -1.94 3.86
CA ASP A 129 -8.59 -1.26 5.06
C ASP A 129 -8.60 0.26 4.87
N MET A 130 -7.54 0.82 4.27
CA MET A 130 -7.48 2.23 3.88
C MET A 130 -8.59 2.60 2.89
N PHE A 131 -8.86 1.74 1.91
CA PHE A 131 -9.92 1.95 0.93
C PHE A 131 -11.32 1.91 1.57
N LEU A 132 -11.54 1.02 2.54
CA LEU A 132 -12.80 0.96 3.30
C LEU A 132 -13.03 2.22 4.14
N VAL A 133 -11.98 2.72 4.82
CA VAL A 133 -12.04 4.01 5.53
C VAL A 133 -12.39 5.13 4.55
N PHE A 134 -11.74 5.16 3.39
CA PHE A 134 -12.02 6.14 2.35
C PHE A 134 -13.49 6.09 1.89
N LYS A 135 -14.03 4.89 1.60
CA LYS A 135 -15.44 4.69 1.25
C LYS A 135 -16.40 5.15 2.33
N LYS A 136 -16.13 4.81 3.60
CA LYS A 136 -16.94 5.25 4.74
C LYS A 136 -17.03 6.78 4.83
N ARG A 137 -15.89 7.45 4.68
CA ARG A 137 -15.83 8.93 4.72
C ARG A 137 -16.55 9.59 3.55
N MET A 138 -16.48 9.01 2.36
CA MET A 138 -17.28 9.49 1.21
C MET A 138 -18.79 9.33 1.46
N GLY A 139 -19.23 8.18 1.98
CA GLY A 139 -20.65 7.95 2.29
C GLY A 139 -21.22 8.91 3.33
N SER A 140 -20.41 9.38 4.28
CA SER A 140 -20.84 10.40 5.25
C SER A 140 -21.05 11.80 4.67
N LEU A 141 -20.62 12.08 3.43
CA LEU A 141 -20.85 13.35 2.74
C LEU A 141 -22.15 13.37 1.94
N GLN A 142 -22.75 12.20 1.73
CA GLN A 142 -23.97 12.03 0.95
C GLN A 142 -25.24 11.98 1.82
N ASN A 143 -25.06 11.89 3.15
CA ASN A 143 -26.12 11.89 4.17
C ASN A 143 -26.12 13.23 4.92
#